data_AF-A0A921IH78-F1
#
_entry.id   AF-A0A921IH78-F1
#
_cell.length_a   1.000
_cell.length_b   1.000
_cell.length_c   1.000
_cell.angle_alpha   90.00
_cell.angle_beta   90.00
_cell.angle_gamma   90.00
#
_symmetry.space_group_name_H-M   'P 1'
#
loop_
_entity.id
_entity.type
_entity.pdbx_description
1 polymer ?
#
loop_
_entity_poly.entity_id
_entity_poly.type
_entity_poly.pdbx_seq_one_letter_code
_entity_poly.pdbx_strand_id
1 'polypeptide(L)'
;MEKNTLLLRDTEAFMRGELDNVTVADGCIVLDLVQGSYVPYGCYTSAPIPMPLFDALWVSWNAVSPPGTAVEAQARVLVDGNWTAWISFGKWSPYLRREGVPLQERGPLRMGADMVRLESKRATQVQLRIYLYTKFEKITPAVRLLGASVRATGGIPVRGRPVNRGLHLMPYVVPRRAPALRPWMDLAISLVSLTNRWGADLLPEEFAQALRDWRTPDGQDVRNLGFAAAAAGCWGFPTWVAWCGLGTLREEARQGYGTVVALDSTPAQVAAGWPERRYVSVRGFSTTGGTPQVLLCDPWAGEQDFDAETQMPLDDFLVAWDNVALLMRPSKVDDKHKGPARGSVWVRPAGATAPGVFRFYINGEAHLLGDDFCENGGVLAWSVPDERPHATTAHRTFHFVEPELGGLRLEAGEKPQKYTVYAIDTAGSMLVGEVTL
;
A
#
# COMPACT_ATOMS: atom_id res chain seq x y z
N MET A 1 -12.44 -5.28 -20.39
CA MET A 1 -11.70 -4.33 -19.54
C MET A 1 -12.12 -2.94 -19.97
N GLU A 2 -12.48 -2.07 -19.04
CA GLU A 2 -12.80 -0.68 -19.37
C GLU A 2 -11.57 -0.01 -20.00
N LYS A 3 -11.78 0.86 -21.00
CA LYS A 3 -10.71 1.55 -21.74
C LYS A 3 -10.02 2.65 -20.91
N ASN A 4 -10.35 2.76 -19.63
CA ASN A 4 -9.91 3.82 -18.74
C ASN A 4 -8.55 3.54 -18.12
N THR A 5 -8.07 2.29 -18.13
CA THR A 5 -6.82 1.89 -17.49
C THR A 5 -5.89 1.22 -18.48
N LEU A 6 -4.63 1.63 -18.49
CA LEU A 6 -3.55 0.97 -19.22
C LEU A 6 -2.40 0.63 -18.28
N LEU A 7 -1.87 -0.58 -18.43
CA LEU A 7 -0.73 -1.09 -17.67
C LEU A 7 0.42 -1.41 -18.63
N LEU A 8 1.58 -0.82 -18.36
CA LEU A 8 2.86 -1.22 -18.94
C LEU A 8 3.49 -2.23 -17.97
N ARG A 9 3.64 -3.46 -18.44
CA ARG A 9 4.24 -4.58 -17.70
C ARG A 9 4.87 -5.54 -18.69
N ASP A 10 5.87 -6.29 -18.22
CA ASP A 10 6.63 -7.26 -19.02
C ASP A 10 7.54 -6.60 -20.08
N THR A 11 8.47 -7.40 -20.63
CA THR A 11 9.54 -6.91 -21.50
C THR A 11 9.02 -6.20 -22.74
N GLU A 12 8.02 -6.77 -23.42
CA GLU A 12 7.52 -6.20 -24.68
C GLU A 12 6.91 -4.82 -24.49
N ALA A 13 6.17 -4.58 -23.39
CA ALA A 13 5.54 -3.29 -23.16
C ALA A 13 6.58 -2.21 -22.85
N PHE A 14 7.62 -2.54 -22.07
CA PHE A 14 8.69 -1.61 -21.73
C PHE A 14 9.62 -1.32 -22.92
N MET A 15 9.91 -2.29 -23.78
CA MET A 15 10.76 -2.07 -24.96
C MET A 15 10.16 -1.12 -26.01
N ARG A 16 8.87 -0.77 -25.90
CA ARG A 16 8.22 0.23 -26.78
C ARG A 16 8.48 1.68 -26.35
N GLY A 17 8.98 1.90 -25.14
CA GLY A 17 9.37 3.22 -24.67
C GLY A 17 10.85 3.53 -24.93
N GLU A 18 11.23 4.74 -24.55
CA GLU A 18 12.61 5.22 -24.57
C GLU A 18 13.31 4.83 -23.25
N LEU A 19 14.53 4.31 -23.38
CA LEU A 19 15.38 3.85 -22.29
C LEU A 19 16.62 4.75 -22.26
N ASP A 20 16.80 5.51 -21.18
CA ASP A 20 17.96 6.38 -20.95
C ASP A 20 18.66 5.93 -19.64
N ASN A 21 19.86 5.37 -19.73
CA ASN A 21 20.61 4.80 -18.60
C ASN A 21 19.84 3.72 -17.82
N VAL A 22 18.94 3.02 -18.50
CA VAL A 22 18.15 1.90 -17.97
C VAL A 22 18.04 0.82 -19.04
N THR A 23 17.84 -0.41 -18.59
CA THR A 23 17.56 -1.56 -19.46
C THR A 23 16.39 -2.36 -18.92
N VAL A 24 15.86 -3.26 -19.75
CA VAL A 24 14.81 -4.19 -19.35
C VAL A 24 15.43 -5.55 -19.07
N ALA A 25 15.45 -5.94 -17.80
CA ALA A 25 15.98 -7.21 -17.31
C ALA A 25 14.92 -7.95 -16.49
N ASP A 26 14.70 -9.24 -16.76
CA ASP A 26 13.69 -10.08 -16.08
C ASP A 26 12.29 -9.44 -16.03
N GLY A 27 11.88 -8.78 -17.12
CA GLY A 27 10.60 -8.09 -17.23
C GLY A 27 10.48 -6.83 -16.37
N CYS A 28 11.59 -6.31 -15.86
CA CYS A 28 11.67 -5.11 -15.04
C CYS A 28 12.53 -4.04 -15.72
N ILE A 29 12.22 -2.77 -15.52
CA ILE A 29 13.15 -1.67 -15.81
C ILE A 29 14.14 -1.58 -14.65
N VAL A 30 15.43 -1.61 -14.95
CA VAL A 30 16.55 -1.48 -14.00
C VAL A 30 17.58 -0.50 -14.54
N LEU A 31 18.47 0.02 -13.69
CA LEU A 31 19.59 0.87 -14.11
C LEU A 31 20.56 0.08 -15.00
N ASP A 32 21.20 0.75 -15.95
CA ASP A 32 22.23 0.14 -16.78
C ASP A 32 23.46 -0.27 -15.96
N LEU A 33 24.01 -1.43 -16.28
CA LEU A 33 25.23 -1.96 -15.66
C LEU A 33 26.43 -1.70 -16.58
N VAL A 34 27.32 -0.80 -16.18
CA VAL A 34 28.52 -0.41 -16.93
C VAL A 34 29.76 -0.88 -16.17
N GLN A 35 30.57 -1.74 -16.79
CA GLN A 35 31.80 -2.30 -16.19
C GLN A 35 31.57 -2.94 -14.80
N GLY A 36 30.40 -3.55 -14.59
CA GLY A 36 30.04 -4.21 -13.34
C GLY A 36 29.51 -3.28 -12.25
N SER A 37 29.24 -2.01 -12.55
CA SER A 37 28.63 -1.03 -11.65
C SER A 37 27.38 -0.39 -12.28
N TYR A 38 26.29 -0.30 -11.53
CA TYR A 38 25.08 0.38 -11.97
C TYR A 38 25.32 1.88 -12.05
N VAL A 39 24.82 2.50 -13.12
CA VAL A 39 24.77 3.96 -13.25
C VAL A 39 23.92 4.56 -12.12
N PRO A 40 24.26 5.76 -11.59
CA PRO A 40 23.62 6.30 -10.39
C PRO A 40 22.17 6.73 -10.59
N TYR A 41 21.78 7.04 -11.84
CA TYR A 41 20.42 7.40 -12.19
C TYR A 41 20.10 7.00 -13.64
N GLY A 42 18.82 6.82 -13.92
CA GLY A 42 18.31 6.54 -15.26
C GLY A 42 16.80 6.76 -15.35
N CYS A 43 16.27 6.69 -16.56
CA CYS A 43 14.91 7.09 -16.87
C CYS A 43 14.30 6.22 -17.97
N TYR A 44 13.10 5.71 -17.70
CA TYR A 44 12.23 5.15 -18.73
C TYR A 44 11.11 6.13 -19.08
N THR A 45 10.87 6.35 -20.38
CA THR A 45 9.75 7.16 -20.87
C THR A 45 8.87 6.32 -21.81
N SER A 46 7.59 6.18 -21.50
CA SER A 46 6.67 5.42 -22.37
C SER A 46 6.46 6.11 -23.72
N ALA A 47 6.08 5.34 -24.74
CA ALA A 47 5.40 5.94 -25.90
C ALA A 47 4.13 6.69 -25.44
N PRO A 48 3.65 7.69 -26.19
CA PRO A 48 2.35 8.31 -25.93
C PRO A 48 1.22 7.28 -25.93
N ILE A 49 0.37 7.32 -24.91
CA ILE A 49 -0.71 6.36 -24.68
C ILE A 49 -2.04 7.05 -25.01
N PRO A 50 -2.75 6.62 -26.08
CA PRO A 50 -4.10 7.09 -26.35
C PRO A 50 -5.07 6.67 -25.23
N MET A 51 -5.87 7.61 -24.75
CA MET A 51 -6.89 7.39 -23.74
C MET A 51 -8.26 7.93 -24.22
N PRO A 52 -9.39 7.43 -23.68
CA PRO A 52 -10.68 8.11 -23.84
C PRO A 52 -10.58 9.55 -23.35
N LEU A 53 -11.39 10.47 -23.90
CA LEU A 53 -11.41 11.86 -23.44
C LEU A 53 -11.64 11.93 -21.92
N PHE A 54 -10.73 12.58 -21.19
CA PHE A 54 -10.70 12.52 -19.73
C PHE A 54 -10.39 13.85 -19.05
N ASP A 55 -10.76 13.97 -17.77
CA ASP A 55 -10.52 15.14 -16.92
C ASP A 55 -9.76 14.84 -15.62
N ALA A 56 -9.44 13.58 -15.34
CA ALA A 56 -8.57 13.20 -14.22
C ALA A 56 -7.71 11.99 -14.55
N LEU A 57 -6.55 11.88 -13.89
CA LEU A 57 -5.56 10.82 -14.08
C LEU A 57 -5.02 10.37 -12.71
N TRP A 58 -5.01 9.05 -12.53
CA TRP A 58 -4.27 8.32 -11.51
C TRP A 58 -3.05 7.65 -12.14
N VAL A 59 -1.92 7.68 -11.43
CA VAL A 59 -0.71 6.95 -11.79
C VAL A 59 -0.39 5.94 -10.70
N SER A 60 -0.03 4.73 -11.12
CA SER A 60 0.42 3.67 -10.21
C SER A 60 1.68 3.02 -10.75
N TRP A 61 2.56 2.59 -9.85
CA TRP A 61 3.76 1.85 -10.21
C TRP A 61 3.99 0.74 -9.20
N ASN A 62 4.65 -0.33 -9.63
CA ASN A 62 5.12 -1.38 -8.73
C ASN A 62 6.63 -1.43 -8.89
N ALA A 63 7.33 -1.20 -7.79
CA ALA A 63 8.77 -1.18 -7.79
C ALA A 63 9.30 -1.89 -6.55
N VAL A 64 10.43 -2.55 -6.74
CA VAL A 64 11.28 -3.03 -5.66
C VAL A 64 12.37 -1.99 -5.52
N SER A 65 12.50 -1.45 -4.32
CA SER A 65 13.44 -0.37 -4.03
C SER A 65 14.26 -0.74 -2.79
N PRO A 66 15.39 -1.46 -2.96
CA PRO A 66 16.28 -1.81 -1.85
C PRO A 66 16.86 -0.56 -1.14
N PRO A 67 17.44 -0.72 0.06
CA PRO A 67 18.07 0.38 0.79
C PRO A 67 19.06 1.17 -0.08
N GLY A 68 18.96 2.50 -0.02
CA GLY A 68 19.80 3.42 -0.83
C GLY A 68 19.34 3.60 -2.28
N THR A 69 18.24 2.99 -2.69
CA THR A 69 17.62 3.20 -4.00
C THR A 69 16.25 3.88 -3.88
N ALA A 70 15.78 4.45 -4.99
CA ALA A 70 14.47 5.06 -5.10
C ALA A 70 13.95 5.07 -6.53
N VAL A 71 12.66 5.27 -6.69
CA VAL A 71 12.02 5.56 -7.98
C VAL A 71 11.19 6.82 -7.90
N GLU A 72 10.92 7.47 -9.02
CA GLU A 72 10.03 8.64 -9.07
C GLU A 72 9.18 8.58 -10.34
N ALA A 73 7.88 8.32 -10.15
CA ALA A 73 6.93 8.29 -11.24
C ALA A 73 6.51 9.71 -11.61
N GLN A 74 6.39 9.94 -12.91
CA GLN A 74 5.94 11.19 -13.48
C GLN A 74 4.99 10.94 -14.65
N ALA A 75 4.13 11.91 -14.94
CA ALA A 75 3.26 11.87 -16.10
C ALA A 75 3.10 13.25 -16.73
N ARG A 76 2.68 13.25 -17.98
CA ARG A 76 2.14 14.42 -18.66
C ARG A 76 0.93 14.01 -19.49
N VAL A 77 0.06 14.97 -19.76
CA VAL A 77 -1.17 14.74 -20.51
C VAL A 77 -1.22 15.64 -21.73
N LEU A 78 -1.86 15.16 -22.80
CA LEU A 78 -2.04 15.93 -24.03
C LEU A 78 -3.38 16.66 -23.99
N VAL A 79 -3.34 17.99 -23.95
CA VAL A 79 -4.50 18.88 -23.86
C VAL A 79 -4.47 19.85 -25.04
N ASP A 80 -5.54 19.89 -25.83
CA ASP A 80 -5.65 20.75 -27.02
C ASP A 80 -4.43 20.64 -27.97
N GLY A 81 -3.94 19.41 -28.18
CA GLY A 81 -2.79 19.14 -29.04
C GLY A 81 -1.42 19.50 -28.44
N ASN A 82 -1.36 20.00 -27.20
CA ASN A 82 -0.12 20.39 -26.52
C ASN A 82 0.13 19.51 -25.29
N TRP A 83 1.38 19.07 -25.13
CA TRP A 83 1.79 18.36 -23.92
C TRP A 83 1.92 19.32 -22.75
N THR A 84 1.39 18.93 -21.59
CA THR A 84 1.71 19.61 -20.34
C THR A 84 3.19 19.41 -19.97
N ALA A 85 3.68 20.23 -19.04
CA ALA A 85 4.92 19.90 -18.34
C ALA A 85 4.81 18.52 -17.66
N TRP A 86 5.96 17.88 -17.41
CA TRP A 86 6.02 16.67 -16.59
C TRP A 86 5.62 16.99 -15.15
N ILE A 87 4.79 16.12 -14.59
CA ILE A 87 4.24 16.20 -13.25
C ILE A 87 4.80 15.04 -12.45
N SER A 88 5.38 15.32 -11.28
CA SER A 88 5.87 14.29 -10.36
C SER A 88 4.80 13.85 -9.38
N PHE A 89 4.85 12.57 -8.99
CA PHE A 89 4.02 11.97 -7.93
C PHE A 89 4.81 11.69 -6.66
N GLY A 90 6.02 12.26 -6.55
CA GLY A 90 6.91 12.08 -5.42
C GLY A 90 7.90 10.94 -5.62
N LYS A 91 9.06 11.08 -4.99
CA LYS A 91 10.10 10.06 -4.97
C LYS A 91 9.76 9.01 -3.92
N TRP A 92 9.80 7.75 -4.30
CA TRP A 92 9.31 6.64 -3.51
C TRP A 92 10.39 5.57 -3.28
N SER A 93 10.46 5.12 -2.03
CA SER A 93 11.19 3.95 -1.54
C SER A 93 10.65 3.67 -0.14
N PRO A 94 10.52 2.41 0.32
CA PRO A 94 10.19 2.15 1.70
C PRO A 94 11.23 2.80 2.64
N TYR A 95 12.50 2.88 2.23
CA TYR A 95 13.62 3.42 3.02
C TYR A 95 13.80 4.94 2.91
N LEU A 96 12.83 5.66 2.36
CA LEU A 96 12.81 7.11 2.34
C LEU A 96 11.67 7.63 3.22
N ARG A 97 11.90 8.81 3.80
CA ARG A 97 10.82 9.69 4.23
C ARG A 97 10.13 10.26 2.98
N ARG A 98 9.36 9.41 2.32
CA ARG A 98 8.73 9.66 1.02
C ARG A 98 7.54 10.60 1.17
N GLU A 99 7.46 11.55 0.27
CA GLU A 99 6.42 12.57 0.29
C GLU A 99 5.80 12.67 -1.11
N GLY A 100 4.48 12.62 -1.16
CA GLY A 100 3.73 13.02 -2.34
C GLY A 100 3.90 14.51 -2.59
N VAL A 101 3.68 14.93 -3.83
CA VAL A 101 3.80 16.35 -4.19
C VAL A 101 2.64 17.13 -3.54
N PRO A 102 2.90 18.29 -2.91
CA PRO A 102 1.83 19.13 -2.35
C PRO A 102 0.89 19.60 -3.46
N LEU A 103 -0.31 20.06 -3.09
CA LEU A 103 -1.27 20.60 -4.05
C LEU A 103 -0.62 21.72 -4.89
N GLN A 104 -0.63 21.59 -6.22
CA GLN A 104 -0.16 22.64 -7.13
C GLN A 104 -1.21 22.98 -8.19
N GLU A 105 -1.20 24.25 -8.56
CA GLU A 105 -2.01 24.82 -9.61
C GLU A 105 -1.13 25.27 -10.78
N ARG A 106 -1.35 24.71 -11.97
CA ARG A 106 -0.62 25.09 -13.19
C ARG A 106 -1.55 25.19 -14.39
N GLY A 107 -2.04 26.39 -14.66
CA GLY A 107 -3.04 26.61 -15.70
C GLY A 107 -4.29 25.74 -15.44
N PRO A 108 -4.71 24.85 -16.37
CA PRO A 108 -5.88 24.00 -16.18
C PRO A 108 -5.65 22.81 -15.23
N LEU A 109 -4.41 22.57 -14.80
CA LEU A 109 -4.04 21.43 -13.97
C LEU A 109 -4.17 21.77 -12.49
N ARG A 110 -4.81 20.85 -11.76
CA ARG A 110 -4.73 20.71 -10.31
C ARG A 110 -4.05 19.39 -10.00
N MET A 111 -2.89 19.48 -9.36
CA MET A 111 -2.05 18.33 -9.03
C MET A 111 -2.17 18.04 -7.54
N GLY A 112 -2.76 16.92 -7.15
CA GLY A 112 -2.65 16.38 -5.80
C GLY A 112 -1.42 15.47 -5.65
N ALA A 113 -1.24 14.90 -4.46
CA ALA A 113 -0.14 13.98 -4.18
C ALA A 113 -0.11 12.74 -5.08
N ASP A 114 -1.27 12.27 -5.52
CA ASP A 114 -1.43 10.99 -6.21
C ASP A 114 -2.39 11.04 -7.42
N MET A 115 -3.05 12.18 -7.65
CA MET A 115 -3.99 12.38 -8.76
C MET A 115 -3.81 13.75 -9.43
N VAL A 116 -3.97 13.77 -10.75
CA VAL A 116 -4.08 14.99 -11.55
C VAL A 116 -5.54 15.21 -11.95
N ARG A 117 -6.05 16.43 -11.80
CA ARG A 117 -7.36 16.87 -12.29
C ARG A 117 -7.21 18.03 -13.28
N LEU A 118 -8.10 18.08 -14.26
CA LEU A 118 -8.26 19.13 -15.25
C LEU A 118 -9.59 19.84 -14.99
N GLU A 119 -9.58 21.10 -14.60
CA GLU A 119 -10.82 21.82 -14.21
C GLU A 119 -11.61 22.33 -15.41
N SER A 120 -10.93 22.85 -16.42
CA SER A 120 -11.55 23.57 -17.55
C SER A 120 -11.25 22.96 -18.91
N LYS A 121 -10.47 21.87 -18.95
CA LYS A 121 -10.01 21.21 -20.17
C LYS A 121 -10.10 19.70 -20.05
N ARG A 122 -9.92 19.02 -21.18
CA ARG A 122 -9.88 17.56 -21.24
C ARG A 122 -8.63 17.11 -21.99
N ALA A 123 -8.12 15.95 -21.63
CA ALA A 123 -6.97 15.34 -22.26
C ALA A 123 -7.37 14.12 -23.08
N THR A 124 -6.52 13.74 -24.03
CA THR A 124 -6.75 12.61 -24.95
C THR A 124 -5.62 11.59 -24.92
N GLN A 125 -4.46 11.95 -24.37
CA GLN A 125 -3.33 11.05 -24.21
C GLN A 125 -2.64 11.27 -22.88
N VAL A 126 -1.97 10.21 -22.42
CA VAL A 126 -1.08 10.20 -21.27
C VAL A 126 0.30 9.78 -21.75
N GLN A 127 1.35 10.33 -21.19
CA GLN A 127 2.69 9.77 -21.29
C GLN A 127 3.26 9.61 -19.90
N LEU A 128 3.87 8.45 -19.64
CA LEU A 128 4.43 8.10 -18.34
C LEU A 128 5.94 8.12 -18.41
N ARG A 129 6.56 8.51 -17.30
CA ARG A 129 8.01 8.50 -17.12
C ARG A 129 8.31 7.99 -15.72
N ILE A 130 9.37 7.21 -15.56
CA ILE A 130 9.84 6.80 -14.24
C ILE A 130 11.35 6.90 -14.16
N TYR A 131 11.82 7.64 -13.15
CA TYR A 131 13.23 7.73 -12.82
C TYR A 131 13.60 6.63 -11.83
N LEU A 132 14.79 6.08 -11.99
CA LEU A 132 15.44 5.16 -11.08
C LEU A 132 16.69 5.84 -10.51
N TYR A 133 16.96 5.64 -9.22
CA TYR A 133 18.10 6.21 -8.53
C TYR A 133 18.77 5.16 -7.65
N THR A 134 20.11 5.17 -7.59
CA THR A 134 20.89 4.40 -6.62
C THR A 134 22.03 5.22 -6.04
N LYS A 135 22.26 5.04 -4.73
CA LYS A 135 23.48 5.53 -4.06
C LYS A 135 24.62 4.50 -4.09
N PHE A 136 24.33 3.26 -4.51
CA PHE A 136 25.26 2.14 -4.43
C PHE A 136 25.44 1.50 -5.80
N GLU A 137 26.69 1.39 -6.22
CA GLU A 137 27.04 0.86 -7.55
C GLU A 137 26.68 -0.62 -7.77
N LYS A 138 26.35 -1.38 -6.71
CA LYS A 138 25.99 -2.81 -6.83
C LYS A 138 24.51 -3.12 -6.66
N ILE A 139 23.68 -2.08 -6.51
CA ILE A 139 22.25 -2.23 -6.21
C ILE A 139 21.46 -1.33 -7.17
N THR A 140 20.40 -1.86 -7.77
CA THR A 140 19.46 -1.13 -8.61
C THR A 140 18.04 -1.30 -8.06
N PRO A 141 17.18 -0.26 -8.10
CA PRO A 141 15.75 -0.49 -8.01
C PRO A 141 15.25 -1.21 -9.27
N ALA A 142 14.08 -1.85 -9.18
CA ALA A 142 13.46 -2.57 -10.29
C ALA A 142 11.97 -2.22 -10.41
N VAL A 143 11.55 -1.68 -11.56
CA VAL A 143 10.15 -1.32 -11.84
C VAL A 143 9.49 -2.41 -12.68
N ARG A 144 8.36 -2.94 -12.21
CA ARG A 144 7.65 -4.09 -12.82
C ARG A 144 6.34 -3.72 -13.50
N LEU A 145 5.74 -2.64 -13.06
CA LEU A 145 4.48 -2.15 -13.59
C LEU A 145 4.49 -0.63 -13.52
N LEU A 146 4.04 0.00 -14.61
CA LEU A 146 3.72 1.41 -14.66
C LEU A 146 2.34 1.56 -15.30
N GLY A 147 1.41 2.21 -14.59
CA GLY A 147 0.00 2.22 -14.95
C GLY A 147 -0.58 3.63 -14.93
N ALA A 148 -1.49 3.88 -15.85
CA ALA A 148 -2.32 5.08 -15.90
C ALA A 148 -3.79 4.69 -15.89
N SER A 149 -4.59 5.35 -15.06
CA SER A 149 -6.04 5.24 -15.10
C SER A 149 -6.71 6.60 -15.15
N VAL A 150 -7.65 6.80 -16.06
CA VAL A 150 -8.28 8.10 -16.31
C VAL A 150 -9.77 8.12 -15.99
N ARG A 151 -10.28 9.27 -15.54
CA ARG A 151 -11.72 9.52 -15.45
C ARG A 151 -12.23 9.99 -16.81
N ALA A 152 -12.85 9.08 -17.56
CA ALA A 152 -13.44 9.41 -18.84
C ALA A 152 -14.65 10.36 -18.66
N THR A 153 -14.73 11.43 -19.45
CA THR A 153 -15.77 12.47 -19.35
C THR A 153 -17.06 12.14 -20.12
N GLY A 154 -17.25 10.87 -20.49
CA GLY A 154 -18.40 10.42 -21.25
C GLY A 154 -18.62 8.92 -21.12
N GLY A 155 -19.89 8.51 -21.03
CA GLY A 155 -20.30 7.13 -20.86
C GLY A 155 -20.75 6.80 -19.43
N ILE A 156 -21.74 5.94 -19.30
CA ILE A 156 -22.19 5.41 -18.00
C ILE A 156 -21.29 4.22 -17.66
N PRO A 157 -20.68 4.18 -16.46
CA PRO A 157 -19.88 3.02 -16.04
C PRO A 157 -20.67 1.73 -16.18
N VAL A 158 -20.05 0.72 -16.80
CA VAL A 158 -20.73 -0.54 -17.11
C VAL A 158 -21.02 -1.28 -15.81
N ARG A 159 -22.29 -1.64 -15.55
CA ARG A 159 -22.67 -2.37 -14.32
C ARG A 159 -22.25 -3.85 -14.32
N GLY A 160 -22.01 -4.42 -15.51
CA GLY A 160 -21.66 -5.83 -15.70
C GLY A 160 -22.76 -6.81 -15.24
N ARG A 161 -22.56 -8.10 -15.53
CA ARG A 161 -23.50 -9.16 -15.12
C ARG A 161 -23.41 -9.41 -13.61
N PRO A 162 -24.55 -9.55 -12.90
CA PRO A 162 -24.56 -9.90 -11.48
C PRO A 162 -23.69 -11.12 -11.15
N VAL A 163 -23.17 -11.13 -9.92
CA VAL A 163 -22.35 -12.20 -9.35
C VAL A 163 -22.92 -12.52 -7.97
N ASN A 164 -22.98 -13.81 -7.63
CA ASN A 164 -23.27 -14.27 -6.27
C ASN A 164 -22.08 -15.13 -5.81
N ARG A 165 -21.07 -14.48 -5.24
CA ARG A 165 -19.82 -15.09 -4.80
C ARG A 165 -19.23 -14.25 -3.68
N GLY A 166 -18.90 -14.89 -2.57
CA GLY A 166 -18.09 -14.33 -1.50
C GLY A 166 -16.71 -14.96 -1.48
N LEU A 167 -15.70 -14.13 -1.30
CA LEU A 167 -14.31 -14.53 -1.08
C LEU A 167 -14.07 -14.53 0.43
N HIS A 168 -13.28 -15.49 0.90
CA HIS A 168 -12.75 -15.47 2.25
C HIS A 168 -11.48 -14.62 2.26
N LEU A 169 -11.59 -13.37 2.73
CA LEU A 169 -10.43 -12.51 3.01
C LEU A 169 -10.09 -12.59 4.50
N MET A 170 -8.92 -12.10 4.91
CA MET A 170 -8.55 -12.03 6.32
C MET A 170 -9.11 -10.72 6.94
N PRO A 171 -10.10 -10.77 7.84
CA PRO A 171 -10.72 -9.57 8.38
C PRO A 171 -9.86 -9.00 9.51
N TYR A 172 -9.69 -7.67 9.54
CA TYR A 172 -8.98 -6.96 10.61
C TYR A 172 -9.66 -5.62 10.88
N VAL A 173 -9.55 -5.11 12.10
CA VAL A 173 -10.12 -3.82 12.49
C VAL A 173 -9.06 -2.82 12.96
N VAL A 174 -9.33 -1.52 12.77
CA VAL A 174 -8.46 -0.41 13.17
C VAL A 174 -8.21 -0.35 14.68
N PRO A 175 -9.19 -0.57 15.59
CA PRO A 175 -8.97 -0.44 17.03
C PRO A 175 -7.91 -1.37 17.63
N ARG A 176 -7.55 -2.45 16.94
CA ARG A 176 -6.52 -3.42 17.36
C ARG A 176 -5.11 -3.13 16.85
N ARG A 177 -4.91 -2.00 16.17
CA ARG A 177 -3.67 -1.65 15.47
C ARG A 177 -2.97 -0.47 16.11
N ALA A 178 -1.70 -0.28 15.69
CA ALA A 178 -0.84 0.77 16.22
C ALA A 178 -1.53 2.15 16.12
N PRO A 179 -1.82 2.83 17.25
CA PRO A 179 -2.53 4.12 17.24
C PRO A 179 -1.80 5.20 16.43
N ALA A 180 -0.47 5.20 16.46
CA ALA A 180 0.37 6.15 15.71
C ALA A 180 0.21 6.06 14.18
N LEU A 181 -0.27 4.92 13.67
CA LEU A 181 -0.46 4.66 12.24
C LEU A 181 -1.92 4.75 11.79
N ARG A 182 -2.83 5.11 12.71
CA ARG A 182 -4.29 5.18 12.47
C ARG A 182 -4.69 5.92 11.18
N PRO A 183 -4.08 7.05 10.78
CA PRO A 183 -4.47 7.77 9.56
C PRO A 183 -4.34 6.96 8.26
N TRP A 184 -3.47 5.96 8.22
CA TRP A 184 -3.22 5.12 7.04
C TRP A 184 -3.73 3.68 7.19
N MET A 185 -4.21 3.33 8.39
CA MET A 185 -4.37 1.96 8.81
C MET A 185 -5.50 1.23 8.09
N ASP A 186 -6.57 1.92 7.68
CA ASP A 186 -7.68 1.29 6.96
C ASP A 186 -7.28 0.83 5.55
N LEU A 187 -6.49 1.65 4.84
CA LEU A 187 -5.89 1.28 3.56
C LEU A 187 -4.89 0.14 3.73
N ALA A 188 -4.04 0.21 4.75
CA ALA A 188 -3.08 -0.84 5.06
C ALA A 188 -3.76 -2.19 5.39
N ILE A 189 -4.75 -2.18 6.27
CA ILE A 189 -5.58 -3.35 6.61
C ILE A 189 -6.21 -3.93 5.33
N SER A 190 -6.80 -3.08 4.49
CA SER A 190 -7.49 -3.56 3.29
C SER A 190 -6.54 -4.26 2.32
N LEU A 191 -5.32 -3.75 2.15
CA LEU A 191 -4.30 -4.42 1.35
C LEU A 191 -3.77 -5.70 2.01
N VAL A 192 -3.54 -5.67 3.32
CA VAL A 192 -3.10 -6.84 4.09
C VAL A 192 -4.14 -7.96 4.08
N SER A 193 -5.43 -7.62 4.13
CA SER A 193 -6.55 -8.57 4.01
C SER A 193 -6.47 -9.38 2.71
N LEU A 194 -6.14 -8.73 1.59
CA LEU A 194 -5.97 -9.37 0.29
C LEU A 194 -4.69 -10.22 0.23
N THR A 195 -3.56 -9.67 0.68
CA THR A 195 -2.26 -10.37 0.59
C THR A 195 -2.19 -11.58 1.53
N ASN A 196 -2.72 -11.46 2.75
CA ASN A 196 -2.69 -12.54 3.73
C ASN A 196 -3.61 -13.71 3.38
N ARG A 197 -4.67 -13.48 2.59
CA ARG A 197 -5.42 -14.57 1.98
C ARG A 197 -4.56 -15.49 1.12
N TRP A 198 -3.47 -14.96 0.55
CA TRP A 198 -2.49 -15.73 -0.23
C TRP A 198 -1.29 -16.19 0.60
N GLY A 199 -1.37 -16.11 1.94
CA GLY A 199 -0.35 -16.63 2.85
C GLY A 199 0.87 -15.71 3.03
N ALA A 200 0.76 -14.42 2.72
CA ALA A 200 1.87 -13.46 2.90
C ALA A 200 2.28 -13.27 4.37
N ASP A 201 1.32 -13.41 5.28
CA ASP A 201 1.45 -13.20 6.72
C ASP A 201 2.07 -11.84 7.10
N LEU A 202 1.62 -10.77 6.45
CA LEU A 202 2.02 -9.38 6.67
C LEU A 202 1.21 -8.73 7.80
N LEU A 203 1.85 -7.85 8.57
CA LEU A 203 1.16 -7.01 9.55
C LEU A 203 0.65 -5.72 8.87
N PRO A 204 -0.55 -5.23 9.24
CA PRO A 204 -1.02 -3.90 8.82
C PRO A 204 -0.01 -2.78 9.11
N GLU A 205 0.72 -2.88 10.22
CA GLU A 205 1.75 -1.94 10.62
C GLU A 205 2.91 -1.86 9.60
N GLU A 206 3.41 -2.99 9.10
CA GLU A 206 4.47 -2.99 8.07
C GLU A 206 3.99 -2.33 6.78
N PHE A 207 2.76 -2.64 6.36
CA PHE A 207 2.17 -2.05 5.16
C PHE A 207 1.92 -0.55 5.32
N ALA A 208 1.38 -0.13 6.47
CA ALA A 208 1.17 1.28 6.80
C ALA A 208 2.51 2.03 6.76
N GLN A 209 3.58 1.47 7.31
CA GLN A 209 4.92 2.07 7.26
C GLN A 209 5.50 2.14 5.84
N ALA A 210 5.15 1.22 4.94
CA ALA A 210 5.63 1.22 3.56
C ALA A 210 4.79 2.07 2.58
N LEU A 211 3.51 2.34 2.90
CA LEU A 211 2.62 3.17 2.07
C LEU A 211 2.48 4.62 2.57
N ARG A 212 2.73 4.88 3.87
CA ARG A 212 2.66 6.21 4.50
C ARG A 212 3.27 7.30 3.65
N ASP A 213 2.49 8.32 3.37
CA ASP A 213 2.96 9.58 2.81
C ASP A 213 3.36 10.50 3.97
N TRP A 214 4.62 10.90 4.01
CA TRP A 214 5.18 11.74 5.08
C TRP A 214 4.94 13.23 4.89
N ARG A 215 4.23 13.61 3.81
CA ARG A 215 3.84 14.97 3.53
C ARG A 215 3.17 15.61 4.75
N THR A 216 3.55 16.85 5.03
CA THR A 216 2.89 17.68 6.05
C THR A 216 1.38 17.74 5.77
N PRO A 217 0.51 17.47 6.76
CA PRO A 217 -0.93 17.54 6.57
C PRO A 217 -1.36 18.88 5.98
N ASP A 218 -2.02 18.83 4.81
CA ASP A 218 -2.44 20.00 4.02
C ASP A 218 -3.98 20.04 3.84
N GLY A 219 -4.70 19.29 4.68
CA GLY A 219 -6.15 19.13 4.59
C GLY A 219 -6.63 18.15 3.51
N GLN A 220 -5.72 17.59 2.71
CA GLN A 220 -6.04 16.51 1.76
C GLN A 220 -5.94 15.15 2.44
N ASP A 221 -6.51 14.13 1.77
CA ASP A 221 -6.35 12.75 2.21
C ASP A 221 -4.85 12.37 2.27
N VAL A 222 -4.43 11.81 3.39
CA VAL A 222 -3.04 11.38 3.65
C VAL A 222 -2.72 10.01 3.06
N ARG A 223 -3.74 9.28 2.57
CA ARG A 223 -3.60 7.94 1.99
C ARG A 223 -3.34 8.04 0.49
N ASN A 224 -2.06 7.96 0.14
CA ASN A 224 -1.56 8.04 -1.23
C ASN A 224 -1.70 6.68 -1.95
N LEU A 225 -2.58 6.60 -2.96
CA LEU A 225 -2.85 5.33 -3.65
C LEU A 225 -1.72 4.86 -4.58
N GLY A 226 -0.92 5.80 -5.11
CA GLY A 226 0.28 5.48 -5.86
C GLY A 226 1.32 4.78 -4.98
N PHE A 227 1.55 5.30 -3.77
CA PHE A 227 2.45 4.71 -2.79
C PHE A 227 1.93 3.38 -2.26
N ALA A 228 0.62 3.24 -2.10
CA ALA A 228 -0.01 1.97 -1.71
C ALA A 228 0.20 0.87 -2.76
N ALA A 229 0.03 1.20 -4.04
CA ALA A 229 0.35 0.29 -5.15
C ALA A 229 1.84 -0.07 -5.20
N ALA A 230 2.72 0.92 -4.98
CA ALA A 230 4.15 0.70 -4.95
C ALA A 230 4.58 -0.21 -3.78
N ALA A 231 4.02 0.01 -2.59
CA ALA A 231 4.26 -0.79 -1.39
C ALA A 231 3.86 -2.26 -1.62
N ALA A 232 2.65 -2.51 -2.13
CA ALA A 232 2.22 -3.86 -2.47
C ALA A 232 3.11 -4.52 -3.52
N GLY A 233 3.52 -3.76 -4.53
CA GLY A 233 4.49 -4.20 -5.55
C GLY A 233 5.85 -4.59 -4.98
N CYS A 234 6.28 -3.96 -3.88
CA CYS A 234 7.52 -4.26 -3.18
C CYS A 234 7.54 -5.68 -2.58
N TRP A 235 6.39 -6.18 -2.11
CA TRP A 235 6.18 -7.57 -1.68
C TRP A 235 5.79 -8.52 -2.82
N GLY A 236 5.84 -8.04 -4.06
CA GLY A 236 5.57 -8.85 -5.25
C GLY A 236 4.09 -9.01 -5.59
N PHE A 237 3.18 -8.24 -4.99
CA PHE A 237 1.75 -8.25 -5.33
C PHE A 237 1.43 -7.17 -6.36
N PRO A 238 1.26 -7.52 -7.67
CA PRO A 238 0.99 -6.51 -8.68
C PRO A 238 -0.30 -5.78 -8.38
N THR A 239 -0.21 -4.47 -8.15
CA THR A 239 -1.32 -3.64 -7.67
C THR A 239 -1.41 -2.36 -8.48
N TRP A 240 -2.61 -1.93 -8.86
CA TRP A 240 -2.78 -0.69 -9.61
C TRP A 240 -4.09 0.01 -9.28
N VAL A 241 -4.11 1.32 -9.46
CA VAL A 241 -5.32 2.14 -9.34
C VAL A 241 -6.12 2.04 -10.63
N ALA A 242 -7.42 1.82 -10.51
CA ALA A 242 -8.36 1.76 -11.62
C ALA A 242 -9.55 2.66 -11.35
N TRP A 243 -9.84 3.56 -12.31
CA TRP A 243 -11.12 4.23 -12.42
C TRP A 243 -12.06 3.29 -13.16
N CYS A 244 -13.04 2.73 -12.44
CA CYS A 244 -13.83 1.64 -12.95
C CYS A 244 -15.31 1.67 -12.52
N GLY A 245 -16.16 1.02 -13.31
CA GLY A 245 -17.54 0.73 -12.95
C GLY A 245 -17.71 -0.58 -12.17
N LEU A 246 -18.94 -0.79 -11.67
CA LEU A 246 -19.34 -2.00 -10.93
C LEU A 246 -19.05 -3.29 -11.71
N GLY A 247 -19.09 -3.25 -13.04
CA GLY A 247 -18.79 -4.40 -13.88
C GLY A 247 -17.36 -4.91 -13.71
N THR A 248 -16.41 -4.00 -13.45
CA THR A 248 -15.02 -4.36 -13.16
C THR A 248 -14.93 -5.06 -11.81
N LEU A 249 -15.52 -4.49 -10.74
CA LEU A 249 -15.52 -5.13 -9.41
C LEU A 249 -16.17 -6.53 -9.44
N ARG A 250 -17.27 -6.69 -10.18
CA ARG A 250 -17.93 -7.98 -10.38
C ARG A 250 -17.04 -8.97 -11.13
N GLU A 251 -16.28 -8.52 -12.11
CA GLU A 251 -15.36 -9.38 -12.84
C GLU A 251 -14.18 -9.82 -11.98
N GLU A 252 -13.62 -8.93 -11.16
CA GLU A 252 -12.60 -9.27 -10.16
C GLU A 252 -13.13 -10.36 -9.21
N ALA A 253 -14.31 -10.17 -8.64
CA ALA A 253 -14.95 -11.16 -7.78
C ALA A 253 -15.18 -12.50 -8.52
N ARG A 254 -15.63 -12.44 -9.78
CA ARG A 254 -15.83 -13.64 -10.62
C ARG A 254 -14.52 -14.39 -10.86
N GLN A 255 -13.40 -13.68 -11.01
CA GLN A 255 -12.07 -14.28 -11.15
C GLN A 255 -11.46 -14.71 -9.81
N GLY A 256 -12.09 -14.37 -8.69
CA GLY A 256 -11.64 -14.74 -7.35
C GLY A 256 -10.74 -13.71 -6.68
N TYR A 257 -10.63 -12.51 -7.25
CA TYR A 257 -9.83 -11.39 -6.72
C TYR A 257 -10.72 -10.44 -5.92
N GLY A 258 -10.24 -10.07 -4.72
CA GLY A 258 -10.84 -8.96 -3.97
C GLY A 258 -10.23 -7.63 -4.43
N THR A 259 -10.92 -6.53 -4.09
CA THR A 259 -10.49 -5.18 -4.48
C THR A 259 -10.57 -4.25 -3.28
N VAL A 260 -9.70 -3.25 -3.20
CA VAL A 260 -9.82 -2.19 -2.19
C VAL A 260 -10.49 -0.98 -2.82
N VAL A 261 -11.48 -0.41 -2.16
CA VAL A 261 -12.19 0.81 -2.60
C VAL A 261 -12.28 1.79 -1.45
N ALA A 262 -12.52 3.06 -1.76
CA ALA A 262 -12.90 4.05 -0.77
C ALA A 262 -14.42 4.22 -0.74
N LEU A 263 -14.96 4.41 0.46
CA LEU A 263 -16.36 4.76 0.69
C LEU A 263 -16.43 6.04 1.50
N ASP A 264 -17.31 6.95 1.09
CA ASP A 264 -17.71 8.07 1.93
C ASP A 264 -18.48 7.54 3.15
N SER A 265 -18.16 8.09 4.30
CA SER A 265 -18.84 7.81 5.56
C SER A 265 -20.11 8.64 5.67
N THR A 266 -21.17 8.01 6.18
CA THR A 266 -22.42 8.74 6.48
C THR A 266 -22.17 9.77 7.58
N PRO A 267 -22.99 10.84 7.68
CA PRO A 267 -22.86 11.82 8.75
C PRO A 267 -22.88 11.20 10.17
N ALA A 268 -23.66 10.12 10.36
CA ALA A 268 -23.71 9.40 11.63
C ALA A 268 -22.40 8.65 11.94
N GLN A 269 -21.75 8.06 10.93
CA GLN A 269 -20.45 7.41 11.09
C GLN A 269 -19.36 8.44 11.42
N VAL A 270 -19.34 9.58 10.73
CA VAL A 270 -18.39 10.67 11.02
C VAL A 270 -18.59 11.20 12.45
N ALA A 271 -19.84 11.39 12.88
CA ALA A 271 -20.16 11.77 14.26
C ALA A 271 -19.71 10.71 15.30
N ALA A 272 -19.61 9.44 14.90
CA ALA A 272 -19.05 8.35 15.72
C ALA A 272 -17.52 8.23 15.62
N GLY A 273 -16.83 9.20 15.00
CA GLY A 273 -15.37 9.24 14.92
C GLY A 273 -14.75 8.46 13.75
N TRP A 274 -15.56 8.06 12.76
CA TRP A 274 -15.06 7.49 11.51
C TRP A 274 -14.46 8.60 10.63
N PRO A 275 -13.48 8.30 9.77
CA PRO A 275 -12.99 9.28 8.81
C PRO A 275 -14.08 9.58 7.78
N GLU A 276 -14.08 10.79 7.22
CA GLU A 276 -15.02 11.19 6.15
C GLU A 276 -14.99 10.22 4.97
N ARG A 277 -13.78 9.74 4.65
CA ARG A 277 -13.53 8.72 3.64
C ARG A 277 -12.74 7.58 4.27
N ARG A 278 -13.20 6.34 4.05
CA ARG A 278 -12.55 5.13 4.57
C ARG A 278 -12.26 4.12 3.47
N TYR A 279 -11.20 3.34 3.64
CA TYR A 279 -10.87 2.24 2.72
C TYR A 279 -11.41 0.91 3.24
N VAL A 280 -12.03 0.15 2.34
CA VAL A 280 -12.61 -1.16 2.63
C VAL A 280 -12.22 -2.16 1.53
N SER A 281 -12.23 -3.45 1.87
CA SER A 281 -12.04 -4.52 0.88
C SER A 281 -13.40 -5.05 0.42
N VAL A 282 -13.66 -5.02 -0.89
CA VAL A 282 -14.78 -5.74 -1.49
C VAL A 282 -14.38 -7.20 -1.63
N ARG A 283 -15.05 -8.06 -0.88
CA ARG A 283 -14.84 -9.51 -0.91
C ARG A 283 -15.86 -10.24 -1.77
N GLY A 284 -16.85 -9.56 -2.35
CA GLY A 284 -17.77 -10.18 -3.28
C GLY A 284 -19.14 -9.53 -3.33
N PHE A 285 -20.09 -10.29 -3.86
CA PHE A 285 -21.47 -9.86 -4.07
C PHE A 285 -22.41 -11.00 -3.72
N SER A 286 -23.58 -10.69 -3.19
CA SER A 286 -24.64 -11.65 -2.96
C SER A 286 -26.01 -11.05 -3.25
N THR A 287 -27.03 -11.91 -3.27
CA THR A 287 -28.42 -11.47 -3.28
C THR A 287 -29.11 -12.11 -2.09
N THR A 288 -29.47 -11.31 -1.10
CA THR A 288 -30.13 -11.78 0.13
C THR A 288 -31.56 -11.25 0.14
N GLY A 289 -32.55 -12.14 0.16
CA GLY A 289 -33.97 -11.74 0.16
C GLY A 289 -34.40 -10.96 -1.10
N GLY A 290 -33.73 -11.17 -2.23
CA GLY A 290 -33.97 -10.42 -3.47
C GLY A 290 -33.21 -9.10 -3.60
N THR A 291 -32.58 -8.61 -2.52
CA THR A 291 -31.80 -7.37 -2.51
C THR A 291 -30.33 -7.66 -2.82
N PRO A 292 -29.74 -7.05 -3.86
CA PRO A 292 -28.32 -7.15 -4.14
C PRO A 292 -27.48 -6.50 -3.03
N GLN A 293 -26.45 -7.20 -2.60
CA GLN A 293 -25.52 -6.77 -1.55
C GLN A 293 -24.09 -6.80 -2.07
N VAL A 294 -23.27 -5.87 -1.58
CA VAL A 294 -21.81 -5.93 -1.67
C VAL A 294 -21.28 -6.48 -0.35
N LEU A 295 -20.45 -7.52 -0.43
CA LEU A 295 -19.80 -8.11 0.72
C LEU A 295 -18.48 -7.38 0.96
N LEU A 296 -18.24 -6.96 2.20
CA LEU A 296 -17.09 -6.13 2.56
C LEU A 296 -16.26 -6.76 3.70
N CYS A 297 -15.00 -6.38 3.77
CA CYS A 297 -14.25 -6.26 5.02
C CYS A 297 -14.02 -4.76 5.27
N ASP A 298 -14.76 -4.17 6.22
CA ASP A 298 -14.67 -2.76 6.60
C ASP A 298 -13.87 -2.62 7.90
N PRO A 299 -12.64 -2.07 7.87
CA PRO A 299 -11.77 -1.96 9.04
C PRO A 299 -12.33 -1.14 10.20
N TRP A 300 -13.38 -0.36 9.97
CA TRP A 300 -14.01 0.50 10.97
C TRP A 300 -15.27 -0.10 11.60
N ALA A 301 -15.74 -1.27 11.13
CA ALA A 301 -17.06 -1.78 11.48
C ALA A 301 -17.21 -2.31 12.92
N GLY A 302 -16.12 -2.49 13.68
CA GLY A 302 -16.21 -2.98 15.05
C GLY A 302 -14.88 -2.99 15.80
N GLU A 303 -14.85 -3.73 16.92
CA GLU A 303 -13.73 -3.78 17.86
C GLU A 303 -12.95 -5.10 17.79
N GLN A 304 -13.58 -6.16 17.28
CA GLN A 304 -12.95 -7.45 17.03
C GLN A 304 -12.69 -7.64 15.55
N ASP A 305 -11.60 -8.33 15.20
CA ASP A 305 -11.18 -8.47 13.80
C ASP A 305 -12.29 -9.04 12.89
N PHE A 306 -13.09 -9.99 13.38
CA PHE A 306 -14.20 -10.59 12.61
C PHE A 306 -15.42 -9.67 12.45
N ASP A 307 -15.55 -8.61 13.25
CA ASP A 307 -16.60 -7.60 13.07
C ASP A 307 -16.40 -6.82 11.76
N ALA A 308 -15.18 -6.83 11.20
CA ALA A 308 -14.91 -6.20 9.91
C ALA A 308 -15.70 -6.84 8.76
N GLU A 309 -16.10 -8.12 8.85
CA GLU A 309 -16.87 -8.77 7.79
C GLU A 309 -18.32 -8.26 7.78
N THR A 310 -18.60 -7.32 6.88
CA THR A 310 -19.91 -6.67 6.74
C THR A 310 -20.51 -6.89 5.36
N GLN A 311 -21.71 -6.34 5.18
CA GLN A 311 -22.38 -6.25 3.88
C GLN A 311 -23.11 -4.90 3.78
N MET A 312 -23.23 -4.39 2.56
CA MET A 312 -23.89 -3.12 2.27
C MET A 312 -24.85 -3.31 1.09
N PRO A 313 -26.08 -2.74 1.13
CA PRO A 313 -26.96 -2.73 -0.03
C PRO A 313 -26.25 -2.13 -1.24
N LEU A 314 -26.43 -2.74 -2.42
CA LEU A 314 -25.70 -2.32 -3.61
C LEU A 314 -25.93 -0.85 -3.97
N ASP A 315 -27.14 -0.34 -3.80
CA ASP A 315 -27.45 1.05 -4.14
C ASP A 315 -26.75 2.03 -3.19
N ASP A 316 -26.69 1.73 -1.89
CA ASP A 316 -25.93 2.53 -0.91
C ASP A 316 -24.42 2.52 -1.22
N PHE A 317 -23.88 1.35 -1.58
CA PHE A 317 -22.49 1.24 -2.02
C PHE A 317 -22.19 2.11 -3.24
N LEU A 318 -23.09 2.11 -4.23
CA LEU A 318 -22.90 2.91 -5.45
C LEU A 318 -23.01 4.41 -5.21
N VAL A 319 -23.68 4.85 -4.13
CA VAL A 319 -23.72 6.25 -3.71
C VAL A 319 -22.43 6.65 -2.98
N ALA A 320 -21.91 5.78 -2.11
CA ALA A 320 -20.73 6.06 -1.30
C ALA A 320 -19.39 5.86 -2.05
N TRP A 321 -19.38 5.09 -3.14
CA TRP A 321 -18.18 4.75 -3.89
C TRP A 321 -17.90 5.74 -5.02
N ASP A 322 -16.65 6.21 -5.10
CA ASP A 322 -16.19 7.21 -6.07
C ASP A 322 -15.73 6.66 -7.43
N ASN A 323 -16.05 5.39 -7.71
CA ASN A 323 -15.61 4.65 -8.90
C ASN A 323 -14.09 4.41 -8.99
N VAL A 324 -13.34 4.52 -7.88
CA VAL A 324 -11.91 4.17 -7.83
C VAL A 324 -11.69 2.87 -7.05
N ALA A 325 -10.83 2.00 -7.57
CA ALA A 325 -10.43 0.78 -6.90
C ALA A 325 -8.92 0.54 -7.03
N LEU A 326 -8.30 -0.03 -6.00
CA LEU A 326 -7.03 -0.73 -6.13
C LEU A 326 -7.33 -2.18 -6.48
N LEU A 327 -6.82 -2.61 -7.64
CA LEU A 327 -6.90 -3.99 -8.11
C LEU A 327 -5.56 -4.67 -7.85
N MET A 328 -5.60 -5.91 -7.37
CA MET A 328 -4.40 -6.64 -6.93
C MET A 328 -4.36 -8.05 -7.52
N ARG A 329 -3.15 -8.56 -7.78
CA ARG A 329 -2.89 -9.94 -8.17
C ARG A 329 -2.01 -10.65 -7.15
N PRO A 330 -2.14 -11.98 -7.00
CA PRO A 330 -1.25 -12.76 -6.15
C PRO A 330 0.19 -12.63 -6.64
N SER A 331 1.12 -12.65 -5.68
CA SER A 331 2.54 -12.77 -5.97
C SER A 331 2.83 -14.10 -6.67
N LYS A 332 3.81 -14.10 -7.58
CA LYS A 332 4.27 -15.34 -8.24
C LYS A 332 5.09 -16.15 -7.24
N VAL A 333 4.97 -17.48 -7.26
CA VAL A 333 5.68 -18.37 -6.32
C VAL A 333 7.20 -18.14 -6.34
N ASP A 334 7.77 -17.90 -7.52
CA ASP A 334 9.21 -17.67 -7.71
C ASP A 334 9.62 -16.20 -7.53
N ASP A 335 8.72 -15.34 -7.03
CA ASP A 335 9.07 -13.94 -6.80
C ASP A 335 10.05 -13.80 -5.65
N LYS A 336 11.26 -13.37 -5.98
CA LYS A 336 12.37 -13.16 -5.05
C LYS A 336 12.20 -11.90 -4.20
N HIS A 337 11.23 -11.05 -4.53
CA HIS A 337 11.00 -9.80 -3.83
C HIS A 337 10.11 -10.02 -2.61
N LYS A 338 10.60 -9.58 -1.46
CA LYS A 338 9.96 -9.81 -0.15
C LYS A 338 9.68 -8.52 0.60
N GLY A 339 9.71 -7.37 -0.09
CA GLY A 339 9.56 -6.05 0.52
C GLY A 339 10.65 -5.74 1.55
N PRO A 340 10.37 -4.85 2.50
CA PRO A 340 11.19 -4.62 3.69
C PRO A 340 11.53 -5.91 4.47
N ALA A 341 12.67 -5.90 5.15
CA ALA A 341 13.23 -7.12 5.74
C ALA A 341 12.54 -7.52 7.05
N ARG A 342 12.42 -8.83 7.28
CA ARG A 342 12.06 -9.40 8.58
C ARG A 342 13.26 -10.14 9.17
N GLY A 343 13.72 -9.71 10.34
CA GLY A 343 14.86 -10.28 11.05
C GLY A 343 14.47 -10.95 12.34
N SER A 344 14.84 -12.23 12.52
CA SER A 344 14.75 -12.90 13.81
C SER A 344 15.91 -12.49 14.71
N VAL A 345 15.60 -12.13 15.95
CA VAL A 345 16.58 -11.61 16.91
C VAL A 345 16.41 -12.27 18.28
N TRP A 346 17.47 -12.26 19.07
CA TRP A 346 17.39 -12.69 20.46
C TRP A 346 16.83 -11.55 21.32
N VAL A 347 15.96 -11.88 22.26
CA VAL A 347 15.48 -10.93 23.27
C VAL A 347 16.01 -11.40 24.62
N ARG A 348 16.78 -10.55 25.30
CA ARG A 348 17.43 -10.90 26.58
C ARG A 348 17.26 -9.81 27.62
N PRO A 349 17.24 -10.15 28.92
CA PRO A 349 17.23 -9.16 29.98
C PRO A 349 18.39 -8.16 29.84
N ALA A 350 18.15 -6.89 30.11
CA ALA A 350 19.15 -5.83 30.10
C ALA A 350 20.14 -5.92 31.27
N GLY A 351 19.88 -6.79 32.24
CA GLY A 351 20.72 -7.02 33.42
C GLY A 351 20.29 -6.24 34.65
N ALA A 352 21.09 -6.32 35.72
CA ALA A 352 20.75 -5.79 37.04
C ALA A 352 20.59 -4.26 37.09
N THR A 353 21.17 -3.53 36.13
CA THR A 353 21.06 -2.06 36.05
C THR A 353 19.75 -1.58 35.43
N ALA A 354 18.99 -2.46 34.79
CA ALA A 354 17.68 -2.18 34.20
C ALA A 354 16.75 -3.40 34.36
N PRO A 355 16.42 -3.78 35.61
CA PRO A 355 15.66 -5.00 35.90
C PRO A 355 14.28 -4.91 35.27
N GLY A 356 13.86 -5.93 34.52
CA GLY A 356 12.57 -5.98 33.78
C GLY A 356 12.61 -5.36 32.37
N VAL A 357 13.72 -4.76 31.95
CA VAL A 357 13.93 -4.35 30.55
C VAL A 357 14.52 -5.50 29.78
N PHE A 358 14.04 -5.70 28.55
CA PHE A 358 14.56 -6.65 27.59
C PHE A 358 15.07 -5.92 26.36
N ARG A 359 16.22 -6.34 25.83
CA ARG A 359 16.86 -5.74 24.66
C ARG A 359 16.97 -6.74 23.53
N PHE A 360 16.95 -6.22 22.30
CA PHE A 360 17.22 -7.00 21.12
C PHE A 360 18.71 -7.27 20.99
N TYR A 361 19.07 -8.45 20.48
CA TYR A 361 20.44 -8.83 20.18
C TYR A 361 20.53 -9.40 18.77
N ILE A 362 21.36 -8.78 17.94
CA ILE A 362 21.62 -9.16 16.55
C ILE A 362 23.07 -9.63 16.48
N ASN A 363 23.30 -10.86 16.01
CA ASN A 363 24.65 -11.45 15.93
C ASN A 363 25.44 -11.40 17.26
N GLY A 364 24.75 -11.43 18.41
CA GLY A 364 25.36 -11.39 19.73
C GLY A 364 25.59 -9.98 20.30
N GLU A 365 25.40 -8.93 19.50
CA GLU A 365 25.52 -7.54 19.93
C GLU A 365 24.16 -6.95 20.30
N ALA A 366 24.13 -6.11 21.34
CA ALA A 366 22.91 -5.44 21.76
C ALA A 366 22.48 -4.39 20.72
N HIS A 367 21.26 -4.53 20.21
CA HIS A 367 20.62 -3.54 19.35
C HIS A 367 19.69 -2.69 20.21
N LEU A 368 20.16 -1.49 20.59
CA LEU A 368 19.43 -0.58 21.45
C LEU A 368 18.46 0.27 20.62
N LEU A 369 17.17 0.24 20.99
CA LEU A 369 16.20 1.17 20.43
C LEU A 369 16.37 2.55 21.08
N GLY A 370 16.44 3.62 20.28
CA GLY A 370 16.42 4.98 20.82
C GLY A 370 15.10 5.27 21.54
N ASP A 371 15.14 6.13 22.55
CA ASP A 371 13.93 6.57 23.26
C ASP A 371 12.94 7.30 22.31
N ASP A 372 13.46 7.87 21.22
CA ASP A 372 12.72 8.54 20.15
C ASP A 372 12.28 7.59 19.02
N PHE A 373 12.44 6.27 19.15
CA PHE A 373 12.13 5.31 18.08
C PHE A 373 10.68 5.43 17.61
N CYS A 374 9.71 5.45 18.53
CA CYS A 374 8.29 5.62 18.21
C CYS A 374 7.93 7.07 17.85
N GLU A 375 8.59 8.07 18.46
CA GLU A 375 8.42 9.49 18.11
C GLU A 375 8.82 9.76 16.65
N ASN A 376 9.88 9.10 16.18
CA ASN A 376 10.32 9.11 14.79
C ASN A 376 9.43 8.24 13.88
N GLY A 377 8.39 7.64 14.44
CA GLY A 377 7.36 6.92 13.73
C GLY A 377 7.52 5.41 13.70
N GLY A 378 8.50 4.81 14.40
CA GLY A 378 8.58 3.37 14.60
C GLY A 378 7.41 2.80 15.40
N VAL A 379 7.25 1.48 15.41
CA VAL A 379 6.23 0.79 16.20
C VAL A 379 6.90 -0.32 17.01
N LEU A 380 6.70 -0.30 18.32
CA LEU A 380 7.16 -1.34 19.22
C LEU A 380 5.95 -2.01 19.88
N ALA A 381 5.91 -3.34 19.84
CA ALA A 381 4.81 -4.10 20.38
C ALA A 381 5.27 -5.46 20.91
N TRP A 382 4.42 -6.06 21.73
CA TRP A 382 4.55 -7.47 22.10
C TRP A 382 3.19 -8.18 22.04
N SER A 383 3.24 -9.50 21.90
CA SER A 383 2.07 -10.39 21.95
C SER A 383 2.39 -11.62 22.79
N VAL A 384 1.37 -12.21 23.40
CA VAL A 384 1.44 -13.55 24.00
C VAL A 384 0.72 -14.56 23.09
N PRO A 385 0.97 -15.88 23.23
CA PRO A 385 0.15 -16.89 22.56
C PRO A 385 -1.33 -16.73 22.96
N ASP A 386 -2.18 -16.50 21.97
CA ASP A 386 -3.63 -16.51 22.16
C ASP A 386 -4.13 -17.95 22.42
N GLU A 387 -5.30 -18.09 23.07
CA GLU A 387 -5.90 -19.40 23.37
C GLU A 387 -6.20 -20.24 22.12
N ARG A 388 -6.33 -19.59 20.96
CA ARG A 388 -6.67 -20.23 19.69
C ARG A 388 -5.60 -19.93 18.64
N PRO A 389 -5.26 -20.91 17.79
CA PRO A 389 -4.37 -20.65 16.68
C PRO A 389 -5.01 -19.66 15.70
N HIS A 390 -4.20 -18.75 15.18
CA HIS A 390 -4.62 -17.78 14.18
C HIS A 390 -4.09 -18.15 12.80
N ALA A 391 -4.87 -17.85 11.77
CA ALA A 391 -4.46 -18.05 10.38
C ALA A 391 -3.27 -17.16 9.97
N THR A 392 -3.08 -16.02 10.66
CA THR A 392 -2.04 -15.03 10.39
C THR A 392 -1.59 -14.39 11.70
N THR A 393 -0.33 -13.97 11.77
CA THR A 393 0.26 -13.21 12.86
C THR A 393 -0.53 -11.92 13.14
N ALA A 394 -1.13 -11.32 12.11
CA ALA A 394 -1.94 -10.11 12.24
C ALA A 394 -3.23 -10.29 13.09
N HIS A 395 -3.73 -11.50 13.32
CA HIS A 395 -4.88 -11.68 14.23
C HIS A 395 -4.48 -11.77 15.72
N ARG A 396 -3.17 -11.81 16.02
CA ARG A 396 -2.72 -11.82 17.41
C ARG A 396 -3.13 -10.55 18.13
N THR A 397 -3.29 -10.65 19.44
CA THR A 397 -3.49 -9.47 20.29
C THR A 397 -2.13 -8.78 20.51
N PHE A 398 -2.00 -7.56 20.00
CA PHE A 398 -0.79 -6.75 20.16
C PHE A 398 -0.95 -5.74 21.29
N HIS A 399 0.12 -5.60 22.06
CA HIS A 399 0.26 -4.56 23.08
C HIS A 399 1.36 -3.60 22.63
N PHE A 400 0.96 -2.41 22.20
CA PHE A 400 1.87 -1.36 21.76
C PHE A 400 2.48 -0.65 22.96
N VAL A 401 3.80 -0.48 22.95
CA VAL A 401 4.56 0.10 24.06
C VAL A 401 5.62 1.06 23.53
N GLU A 402 6.14 1.89 24.43
CA GLU A 402 7.27 2.77 24.13
C GLU A 402 8.61 2.10 24.49
N PRO A 403 9.71 2.47 23.81
CA PRO A 403 11.04 2.02 24.18
C PRO A 403 11.39 2.47 25.61
N GLU A 404 12.15 1.63 26.30
CA GLU A 404 12.67 1.98 27.62
C GLU A 404 14.11 1.49 27.76
N LEU A 405 15.04 2.40 28.06
CA LEU A 405 16.46 2.11 28.32
C LEU A 405 17.10 1.23 27.24
N GLY A 406 16.85 1.54 25.97
CA GLY A 406 17.37 0.78 24.83
C GLY A 406 16.62 -0.51 24.50
N GLY A 407 15.48 -0.78 25.15
CA GLY A 407 14.72 -2.02 25.01
C GLY A 407 13.22 -1.82 25.22
N LEU A 408 12.57 -2.79 25.86
CA LEU A 408 11.18 -2.68 26.29
C LEU A 408 10.96 -3.30 27.68
N ARG A 409 9.95 -2.80 28.37
CA ARG A 409 9.46 -3.34 29.63
C ARG A 409 8.62 -4.59 29.38
N LEU A 410 8.97 -5.70 30.02
CA LEU A 410 8.11 -6.88 30.11
C LEU A 410 7.96 -7.27 31.58
N GLU A 411 6.73 -7.60 31.97
CA GLU A 411 6.41 -8.00 33.33
C GLU A 411 6.32 -9.52 33.43
N ALA A 412 6.91 -10.10 34.48
CA ALA A 412 6.75 -11.51 34.78
C ALA A 412 5.39 -11.74 35.45
N GLY A 413 4.59 -12.67 34.91
CA GLY A 413 3.37 -13.12 35.56
C GLY A 413 3.63 -14.19 36.63
N GLU A 414 2.56 -14.68 37.26
CA GLU A 414 2.64 -15.78 38.26
C GLU A 414 3.08 -17.11 37.65
N LYS A 415 2.92 -17.28 36.33
CA LYS A 415 3.29 -18.48 35.57
C LYS A 415 4.24 -18.10 34.44
N PRO A 416 5.15 -19.02 34.05
CA PRO A 416 6.02 -18.80 32.91
C PRO A 416 5.21 -18.44 31.66
N GLN A 417 5.48 -17.27 31.08
CA GLN A 417 4.73 -16.74 29.94
C GLN A 417 5.68 -16.42 28.80
N LYS A 418 5.34 -16.92 27.60
CA LYS A 418 6.08 -16.60 26.38
C LYS A 418 5.58 -15.28 25.81
N TYR A 419 6.52 -14.40 25.49
CA TYR A 419 6.31 -13.13 24.80
C TYR A 419 6.97 -13.22 23.41
N THR A 420 6.29 -12.72 22.40
CA THR A 420 6.88 -12.35 21.10
C THR A 420 6.93 -10.84 21.03
N VAL A 421 8.10 -10.28 20.74
CA VAL A 421 8.33 -8.84 20.67
C VAL A 421 8.62 -8.45 19.23
N TYR A 422 8.05 -7.33 18.78
CA TYR A 422 8.16 -6.79 17.44
C TYR A 422 8.62 -5.34 17.48
N ALA A 423 9.64 -5.00 16.72
CA ALA A 423 10.04 -3.62 16.45
C ALA A 423 9.99 -3.38 14.94
N ILE A 424 9.11 -2.49 14.49
CA ILE A 424 8.88 -2.18 13.08
C ILE A 424 9.36 -0.75 12.82
N ASP A 425 10.33 -0.59 11.93
CA ASP A 425 10.86 0.72 11.56
C ASP A 425 9.96 1.47 10.55
N THR A 426 10.33 2.69 10.20
CA THR A 426 9.58 3.55 9.26
C THR A 426 9.62 3.08 7.81
N ALA A 427 10.47 2.09 7.48
CA ALA A 427 10.44 1.42 6.20
C ALA A 427 9.47 0.23 6.17
N GLY A 428 8.98 -0.21 7.33
CA GLY A 428 8.21 -1.44 7.49
C GLY A 428 9.10 -2.67 7.66
N SER A 429 10.40 -2.51 7.92
CA SER A 429 11.26 -3.64 8.29
C SER A 429 10.99 -4.01 9.75
N MET A 430 10.96 -5.31 10.05
CA MET A 430 10.58 -5.81 11.37
C MET A 430 11.71 -6.64 11.99
N LEU A 431 12.05 -6.34 13.24
CA LEU A 431 12.76 -7.24 14.12
C LEU A 431 11.75 -7.99 14.98
N VAL A 432 11.87 -9.31 15.05
CA VAL A 432 11.00 -10.17 15.87
C VAL A 432 11.82 -11.13 16.71
N GLY A 433 11.49 -11.23 17.99
CA GLY A 433 12.17 -12.15 18.90
C GLY A 433 11.24 -12.66 20.00
N GLU A 434 11.63 -13.76 20.62
CA GLU A 434 10.84 -14.42 21.64
C GLU A 434 11.61 -14.51 22.96
N VAL A 435 10.89 -14.39 24.07
CA VAL A 435 11.43 -14.57 25.42
C VAL A 435 10.38 -15.19 26.32
N THR A 436 10.81 -16.00 27.29
CA THR A 436 9.93 -16.56 28.33
C THR A 436 10.33 -15.95 29.66
N LEU A 437 9.36 -15.36 30.35
CA LEU A 437 9.51 -14.78 31.69
C LEU A 437 8.85 -15.69 32.72
#